data_AF-A0A3P6Q7D5-F1
#
_entry.id   AF-A0A3P6Q7D5-F1
#
_cell.length_a   1.000
_cell.length_b   1.000
_cell.length_c   1.000
_cell.angle_alpha   90.00
_cell.angle_beta   90.00
_cell.angle_gamma   90.00
#
_symmetry.space_group_name_H-M   'P 1'
#
loop_
_entity.id
_entity.type
_entity.pdbx_description
1 polymer ?
#
loop_
_entity_poly.entity_id
_entity_poly.type
_entity_poly.pdbx_seq_one_letter_code
_entity_poly.pdbx_strand_id
1 'polypeptide(L)'
;MLDKEEVYHLDLYNSFSTYSTTLGNLTLLMGFDERSTRLRELIVDLVPPSPPEPDRASLPISVRKILSENELNEEQREAVRSALLCSDYTLIEGFPGSGKTTTIVALLRCLLEMNCSVLLTTNTHSALDNVLAKLRKHVDGSKLLRLGKSSSGRKVVADLTLQSKLKGITVEKYTAARDILKNTPLVASTCHNVPRELLFSWRKFDCCIVDEASMVLEPVLLSSLAVASRFILVGDAHQLAPIVQNSKCAEEGMAVSLFERLQIHKNALHSLVSQYRMNR
;
A
#
# COMPACT_ATOMS: atom_id res chain seq x y z
N MET A 1 15.51 13.20 -33.00
CA MET A 1 14.25 13.95 -32.88
C MET A 1 13.38 13.51 -34.04
N LEU A 2 12.08 13.30 -33.81
CA LEU A 2 11.13 13.03 -34.90
C LEU A 2 11.06 14.26 -35.81
N ASP A 3 10.94 14.04 -37.12
CA ASP A 3 10.77 15.12 -38.08
C ASP A 3 9.42 15.79 -37.81
N LYS A 4 9.34 17.13 -37.94
CA LYS A 4 8.08 17.85 -37.74
C LYS A 4 7.19 17.82 -38.98
N GLU A 5 7.75 17.51 -40.15
CA GLU A 5 7.02 17.52 -41.42
C GLU A 5 6.45 16.15 -41.80
N GLU A 6 6.84 15.08 -41.10
CA GLU A 6 6.29 13.73 -41.31
C GLU A 6 4.97 13.51 -40.56
N VAL A 7 4.07 12.75 -41.18
CA VAL A 7 2.84 12.27 -40.54
C VAL A 7 3.14 10.98 -39.78
N TYR A 8 2.86 10.98 -38.48
CA TYR A 8 3.01 9.80 -37.64
C TYR A 8 1.65 9.20 -37.28
N HIS A 9 1.61 7.87 -37.22
CA HIS A 9 0.48 7.11 -36.69
C HIS A 9 0.82 6.60 -35.29
N LEU A 10 -0.15 6.73 -34.38
CA LEU A 10 -0.06 6.21 -33.01
C LEU A 10 -1.06 5.08 -32.86
N ASP A 11 -0.55 3.87 -32.77
CA ASP A 11 -1.35 2.67 -32.53
C ASP A 11 -1.25 2.23 -31.07
N LEU A 12 -2.36 1.69 -30.55
CA LEU A 12 -2.39 1.12 -29.21
C LEU A 12 -1.62 -0.22 -29.21
N TYR A 13 -0.49 -0.25 -28.50
CA TYR A 13 0.24 -1.49 -28.26
C TYR A 13 -0.30 -2.22 -27.02
N ASN A 14 -0.98 -3.35 -27.25
CA ASN A 14 -1.46 -4.22 -26.16
C ASN A 14 -0.29 -5.06 -25.63
N SER A 15 0.33 -4.61 -24.54
CA SER A 15 1.41 -5.35 -23.88
C SER A 15 0.86 -6.49 -23.04
N PHE A 16 1.39 -7.71 -23.25
CA PHE A 16 1.14 -8.87 -22.38
C PHE A 16 1.92 -8.83 -21.06
N SER A 17 2.76 -7.81 -20.84
CA SER A 17 3.62 -7.74 -19.64
C SER A 17 2.83 -7.77 -18.32
N THR A 18 1.63 -7.20 -18.29
CA THR A 18 0.75 -7.24 -17.10
C THR A 18 0.31 -8.67 -16.79
N TYR A 19 -0.04 -9.46 -17.80
CA TYR A 19 -0.43 -10.86 -17.62
C TYR A 19 0.72 -11.70 -17.06
N SER A 20 1.92 -11.59 -17.66
CA SER A 20 3.11 -12.29 -17.17
C SER A 20 3.48 -11.88 -15.74
N THR A 21 3.34 -10.59 -15.41
CA THR A 21 3.59 -10.08 -14.04
C THR A 21 2.61 -10.70 -13.05
N THR A 22 1.31 -10.72 -13.38
CA THR A 22 0.26 -11.30 -12.56
C THR A 22 0.48 -12.80 -12.32
N LEU A 23 0.86 -13.57 -13.34
CA LEU A 23 1.24 -14.97 -13.16
C LEU A 23 2.49 -15.12 -12.28
N GLY A 24 3.50 -14.26 -12.47
CA GLY A 24 4.69 -14.26 -11.62
C GLY A 24 4.37 -14.05 -10.14
N ASN A 25 3.39 -13.21 -9.83
CA ASN A 25 2.93 -12.99 -8.45
C ASN A 25 2.25 -14.23 -7.85
N LEU A 26 1.54 -15.03 -8.65
CA LEU A 26 1.01 -16.32 -8.21
C LEU A 26 2.15 -17.31 -7.96
N THR A 27 3.15 -17.36 -8.85
CA THR A 27 4.35 -18.19 -8.62
C THR A 27 5.07 -17.80 -7.32
N LEU A 28 5.15 -16.49 -7.02
CA LEU A 28 5.69 -15.99 -5.76
C LEU A 28 4.92 -16.55 -4.55
N LEU A 29 3.59 -16.53 -4.59
CA LEU A 29 2.74 -17.11 -3.54
C LEU A 29 2.95 -18.62 -3.38
N MET A 30 3.30 -19.33 -4.45
CA MET A 30 3.59 -20.77 -4.44
C MET A 30 5.02 -21.11 -4.00
N GLY A 31 5.80 -20.11 -3.53
CA GLY A 31 7.15 -20.33 -3.00
C GLY A 31 7.19 -21.29 -1.80
N PHE A 32 8.33 -21.96 -1.61
CA PHE A 32 8.54 -22.94 -0.54
C PHE A 32 9.07 -22.33 0.77
N ASP A 33 8.96 -21.02 0.94
CA ASP A 33 9.40 -20.32 2.16
C ASP A 33 8.25 -20.16 3.18
N GLU A 34 8.62 -19.82 4.42
CA GLU A 34 7.67 -19.63 5.53
C GLU A 34 6.66 -18.52 5.24
N ARG A 35 7.10 -17.41 4.61
CA ARG A 35 6.21 -16.29 4.30
C ARG A 35 5.17 -16.69 3.25
N SER A 36 5.59 -17.34 2.17
CA SER A 36 4.69 -17.86 1.15
C SER A 36 3.71 -18.89 1.72
N THR A 37 4.18 -19.75 2.62
CA THR A 37 3.34 -20.72 3.35
C THR A 37 2.27 -20.01 4.18
N ARG A 38 2.67 -19.04 5.02
CA ARG A 38 1.73 -18.27 5.84
C ARG A 38 0.74 -17.47 4.99
N LEU A 39 1.17 -16.91 3.86
CA LEU A 39 0.27 -16.21 2.95
C LEU A 39 -0.76 -17.16 2.31
N ARG A 40 -0.40 -18.40 1.97
CA ARG A 40 -1.37 -19.39 1.48
C ARG A 40 -2.38 -19.76 2.55
N GLU A 41 -1.95 -19.98 3.79
CA GLU A 41 -2.88 -20.24 4.91
C GLU A 41 -3.90 -19.11 5.06
N LEU A 42 -3.44 -17.84 5.06
CA LEU A 42 -4.31 -16.68 5.27
C LEU A 42 -5.22 -16.38 4.07
N ILE A 43 -4.72 -16.52 2.84
CA ILE A 43 -5.39 -16.03 1.63
C ILE A 43 -6.15 -17.15 0.90
N VAL A 44 -5.55 -18.34 0.81
CA VAL A 44 -6.12 -19.49 0.09
C VAL A 44 -6.98 -20.32 1.03
N ASP A 45 -6.42 -20.75 2.15
CA ASP A 45 -7.13 -21.61 3.11
C ASP A 45 -8.07 -20.82 4.04
N LEU A 46 -7.96 -19.49 4.03
CA LEU A 46 -8.75 -18.58 4.87
C LEU A 46 -8.66 -18.93 6.36
N VAL A 47 -7.45 -19.29 6.81
CA VAL A 47 -7.14 -19.44 8.23
C VAL A 47 -7.30 -18.07 8.89
N PRO A 48 -8.02 -17.96 10.03
CA PRO A 48 -8.14 -16.70 10.74
C PRO A 48 -6.76 -16.11 11.10
N PRO A 49 -6.62 -14.77 11.05
CA PRO A 49 -5.39 -14.13 11.48
C PRO A 49 -5.12 -14.44 12.95
N SER A 50 -3.85 -14.62 13.28
CA SER A 50 -3.37 -14.84 14.63
C SER A 50 -3.83 -13.71 15.53
N PRO A 51 -4.11 -14.01 16.81
CA PRO A 51 -4.43 -12.98 17.78
C PRO A 51 -3.29 -11.95 17.86
N PRO A 52 -3.61 -10.69 18.16
CA PRO A 52 -2.59 -9.66 18.34
C PRO A 52 -1.66 -10.01 19.50
N GLU A 53 -0.34 -9.88 19.31
CA GLU A 53 0.66 -10.01 20.39
C GLU A 53 0.75 -8.70 21.24
N PRO A 54 1.08 -8.78 22.54
CA PRO A 54 0.40 -8.04 23.63
C PRO A 54 0.89 -6.59 23.80
N ASP A 55 0.30 -5.66 24.57
CA ASP A 55 -1.00 -5.39 25.21
C ASP A 55 -1.24 -3.89 24.89
N ARG A 56 -2.45 -3.33 24.94
CA ARG A 56 -2.69 -1.89 24.63
C ARG A 56 -1.79 -0.94 25.44
N ALA A 57 -1.28 -1.40 26.59
CA ALA A 57 -0.30 -0.74 27.44
C ALA A 57 1.16 -0.71 26.91
N SER A 58 1.50 -1.37 25.81
CA SER A 58 2.85 -1.42 25.23
C SER A 58 3.13 -0.31 24.21
N LEU A 59 2.11 0.41 23.73
CA LEU A 59 2.33 1.47 22.74
C LEU A 59 3.14 2.64 23.33
N PRO A 60 4.20 3.11 22.63
CA PRO A 60 5.01 4.25 23.05
C PRO A 60 4.18 5.52 23.33
N ILE A 61 4.68 6.38 24.22
CA ILE A 61 4.03 7.65 24.54
C ILE A 61 3.83 8.52 23.29
N SER A 62 4.79 8.53 22.35
CA SER A 62 4.66 9.26 21.09
C SER A 62 3.49 8.76 20.24
N VAL A 63 3.31 7.44 20.15
CA VAL A 63 2.16 6.81 19.46
C VAL A 63 0.84 7.18 20.13
N ARG A 64 0.77 7.10 21.48
CA ARG A 64 -0.44 7.47 22.22
C ARG A 64 -0.80 8.94 22.00
N LYS A 65 0.20 9.83 21.91
CA LYS A 65 -0.01 11.25 21.61
C LYS A 65 -0.65 11.43 20.24
N ILE A 66 -0.16 10.75 19.21
CA ILE A 66 -0.76 10.78 17.86
C ILE A 66 -2.20 10.28 17.89
N LEU A 67 -2.47 9.16 18.59
CA LEU A 67 -3.82 8.61 18.71
C LEU A 67 -4.78 9.53 19.47
N SER A 68 -4.27 10.40 20.36
CA SER A 68 -5.06 11.37 21.13
C SER A 68 -5.33 12.69 20.41
N GLU A 69 -4.83 12.87 19.18
CA GLU A 69 -5.08 14.09 18.41
C GLU A 69 -6.56 14.23 18.04
N ASN A 70 -7.08 15.45 18.14
CA ASN A 70 -8.50 15.77 17.87
C ASN A 70 -8.95 15.48 16.42
N GLU A 71 -8.02 15.22 15.51
CA GLU A 71 -8.32 14.92 14.11
C GLU A 71 -8.92 13.53 13.90
N LEU A 72 -8.71 12.59 14.84
CA LEU A 72 -9.20 11.22 14.74
C LEU A 72 -10.45 11.03 15.59
N ASN A 73 -11.48 10.41 15.03
CA ASN A 73 -12.64 9.92 15.79
C ASN A 73 -12.34 8.54 16.43
N GLU A 74 -13.24 8.02 17.26
CA GLU A 74 -13.00 6.75 17.97
C GLU A 74 -12.88 5.54 17.03
N GLU A 75 -13.69 5.47 15.97
CA GLU A 75 -13.63 4.40 14.97
C GLU A 75 -12.25 4.35 14.29
N GLN A 76 -11.73 5.53 13.91
CA GLN A 76 -10.40 5.68 13.31
C GLN A 76 -9.30 5.32 14.30
N ARG A 77 -9.40 5.75 15.57
CA ARG A 77 -8.42 5.41 16.61
C ARG A 77 -8.35 3.90 16.84
N GLU A 78 -9.48 3.22 16.92
CA GLU A 78 -9.53 1.78 17.12
C GLU A 78 -8.99 1.04 15.90
N ALA A 79 -9.32 1.49 14.68
CA ALA A 79 -8.75 0.92 13.46
C ALA A 79 -7.22 1.06 13.41
N VAL A 80 -6.67 2.23 13.75
CA VAL A 80 -5.21 2.43 13.84
C VAL A 80 -4.62 1.54 14.94
N ARG A 81 -5.24 1.47 16.12
CA ARG A 81 -4.75 0.66 17.24
C ARG A 81 -4.68 -0.83 16.88
N SER A 82 -5.73 -1.37 16.29
CA SER A 82 -5.78 -2.75 15.80
C SER A 82 -4.70 -2.99 14.75
N ALA A 83 -4.56 -2.09 13.78
CA ALA A 83 -3.54 -2.17 12.75
C ALA A 83 -2.10 -2.04 13.27
N LEU A 84 -1.86 -1.43 14.43
CA LEU A 84 -0.54 -1.38 15.05
C LEU A 84 -0.19 -2.69 15.76
N LEU A 85 -1.18 -3.38 16.33
CA LEU A 85 -1.02 -4.55 17.18
C LEU A 85 -1.24 -5.88 16.45
N CYS A 86 -1.66 -5.86 15.18
CA CYS A 86 -1.94 -7.08 14.43
C CYS A 86 -0.67 -7.87 14.11
N SER A 87 -0.78 -9.20 14.17
CA SER A 87 0.32 -10.11 13.86
C SER A 87 0.35 -10.48 12.38
N ASP A 88 -0.82 -10.64 11.74
CA ASP A 88 -0.94 -11.02 10.32
C ASP A 88 -1.51 -9.89 9.46
N TYR A 89 -2.76 -9.50 9.71
CA TYR A 89 -3.39 -8.43 8.96
C TYR A 89 -4.54 -7.72 9.69
N THR A 90 -4.86 -6.52 9.20
CA THR A 90 -6.05 -5.75 9.57
C THR A 90 -6.72 -5.22 8.30
N LEU A 91 -8.05 -5.21 8.27
CA LEU A 91 -8.86 -4.62 7.22
C LEU A 91 -9.50 -3.34 7.76
N ILE A 92 -9.27 -2.22 7.07
CA ILE A 92 -9.93 -0.95 7.38
C ILE A 92 -10.90 -0.66 6.24
N GLU A 93 -12.19 -0.81 6.53
CA GLU A 93 -13.25 -0.44 5.61
C GLU A 93 -13.62 1.02 5.84
N GLY A 94 -13.69 1.83 4.80
CA GLY A 94 -14.13 3.20 4.96
C GLY A 94 -15.02 3.65 3.84
N PHE A 95 -16.19 4.16 4.18
CA PHE A 95 -17.16 4.70 3.24
C PHE A 95 -16.68 6.02 2.60
N PRO A 96 -17.35 6.54 1.54
CA PRO A 96 -17.03 7.85 0.99
C PRO A 96 -17.06 8.94 2.07
N GLY A 97 -15.97 9.72 2.19
CA GLY A 97 -15.90 10.80 3.17
C GLY A 97 -15.60 10.38 4.61
N SER A 98 -15.31 9.10 4.89
CA SER A 98 -14.99 8.57 6.23
C SER A 98 -13.60 8.92 6.77
N GLY A 99 -12.78 9.60 5.96
CA GLY A 99 -11.43 9.98 6.37
C GLY A 99 -10.37 8.89 6.25
N LYS A 100 -10.56 7.85 5.41
CA LYS A 100 -9.56 6.78 5.15
C LYS A 100 -8.12 7.27 5.04
N THR A 101 -7.87 8.29 4.22
CA THR A 101 -6.52 8.87 4.05
C THR A 101 -5.98 9.46 5.36
N THR A 102 -6.83 10.09 6.17
CA THR A 102 -6.44 10.61 7.50
C THR A 102 -6.06 9.46 8.44
N THR A 103 -6.85 8.38 8.45
CA THR A 103 -6.55 7.15 9.21
C THR A 103 -5.21 6.53 8.77
N ILE A 104 -4.97 6.40 7.46
CA ILE A 104 -3.70 5.89 6.91
C ILE A 104 -2.53 6.79 7.34
N VAL A 105 -2.68 8.11 7.27
CA VAL A 105 -1.62 9.05 7.67
C VAL A 105 -1.30 8.92 9.16
N ALA A 106 -2.31 8.80 10.03
CA ALA A 106 -2.10 8.56 11.46
C ALA A 106 -1.38 7.24 11.71
N LEU A 107 -1.81 6.16 11.04
CA LEU A 107 -1.17 4.85 11.13
C LEU A 107 0.29 4.88 10.68
N LEU A 108 0.59 5.52 9.56
CA LEU A 108 1.97 5.68 9.07
C LEU A 108 2.85 6.45 10.05
N ARG A 109 2.32 7.52 10.67
CA ARG A 109 3.04 8.27 11.71
C ARG A 109 3.34 7.38 12.91
N CYS A 110 2.37 6.61 13.39
CA CYS A 110 2.57 5.69 14.51
C CYS A 110 3.60 4.60 14.20
N LEU A 111 3.54 3.98 13.01
CA LEU A 111 4.51 2.96 12.60
C LEU A 111 5.93 3.51 12.52
N LEU A 112 6.10 4.74 12.03
CA LEU A 112 7.40 5.41 11.98
C LEU A 112 7.95 5.75 13.38
N GLU A 113 7.10 6.14 14.32
CA GLU A 113 7.47 6.34 15.73
C GLU A 113 7.90 5.02 16.41
N MET A 114 7.35 3.89 15.97
CA MET A 114 7.75 2.56 16.41
C MET A 114 8.99 2.02 15.66
N ASN A 115 9.62 2.84 14.82
CA ASN A 115 10.75 2.46 13.95
C ASN A 115 10.44 1.29 13.00
N CYS A 116 9.16 1.05 12.68
CA CYS A 116 8.79 0.06 11.69
C CYS A 116 9.18 0.54 10.28
N SER A 117 9.73 -0.38 9.50
CA SER A 117 9.86 -0.23 8.06
C SER A 117 8.51 -0.49 7.39
N VAL A 118 8.07 0.43 6.53
CA VAL A 118 6.73 0.38 5.94
C VAL A 118 6.78 0.47 4.42
N LEU A 119 6.05 -0.43 3.76
CA LEU A 119 5.71 -0.33 2.35
C LEU A 119 4.27 0.20 2.21
N LEU A 120 4.11 1.43 1.73
CA LEU A 120 2.82 1.99 1.33
C LEU A 120 2.57 1.69 -0.15
N THR A 121 1.43 1.11 -0.47
CA THR A 121 0.99 0.85 -1.84
C THR A 121 -0.42 1.36 -2.09
N THR A 122 -0.67 1.78 -3.32
CA THR A 122 -2.00 2.21 -3.79
C THR A 122 -2.24 1.70 -5.22
N ASN A 123 -3.51 1.67 -5.64
CA ASN A 123 -3.85 1.33 -7.02
C ASN A 123 -3.34 2.40 -8.01
N THR A 124 -3.57 3.67 -7.68
CA THR A 124 -3.26 4.80 -8.57
C THR A 124 -2.12 5.70 -8.04
N HIS A 125 -1.35 6.31 -8.95
CA HIS A 125 -0.35 7.33 -8.57
C HIS A 125 -0.97 8.53 -7.85
N SER A 126 -2.20 8.91 -8.22
CA SER A 126 -2.90 10.05 -7.60
C SER A 126 -3.27 9.78 -6.15
N ALA A 127 -3.69 8.56 -5.81
CA ALA A 127 -3.96 8.16 -4.43
C ALA A 127 -2.67 8.14 -3.60
N LEU A 128 -1.59 7.57 -4.14
CA LEU A 128 -0.27 7.55 -3.50
C LEU A 128 0.18 8.96 -3.10
N ASP A 129 0.05 9.90 -4.03
CA ASP A 129 0.49 11.28 -3.85
C ASP A 129 -0.35 12.06 -2.85
N ASN A 130 -1.64 11.73 -2.77
CA ASN A 130 -2.54 12.31 -1.79
C ASN A 130 -2.12 11.92 -0.36
N VAL A 131 -1.82 10.63 -0.15
CA VAL A 131 -1.34 10.14 1.15
C VAL A 131 0.00 10.78 1.50
N LEU A 132 0.98 10.74 0.58
CA LEU A 132 2.32 11.30 0.79
C LEU A 132 2.30 12.82 1.06
N ALA A 133 1.49 13.58 0.31
CA ALA A 133 1.38 15.03 0.51
C ALA A 133 0.80 15.40 1.88
N LYS A 134 -0.14 14.59 2.42
CA LYS A 134 -0.65 14.78 3.78
C LYS A 134 0.38 14.34 4.83
N LEU A 135 0.99 13.18 4.65
CA LEU A 135 1.98 12.64 5.59
C LEU A 135 3.18 13.56 5.78
N ARG A 136 3.65 14.18 4.70
CA ARG A 136 4.79 15.11 4.71
C ARG A 136 4.61 16.32 5.63
N LYS A 137 3.38 16.68 5.99
CA LYS A 137 3.13 17.75 6.97
C LYS A 137 3.60 17.39 8.38
N HIS A 138 3.77 16.10 8.66
CA HIS A 138 4.11 15.57 9.98
C HIS A 138 5.43 14.80 10.00
N VAL A 139 5.96 14.43 8.84
CA VAL A 139 7.14 13.56 8.71
C VAL A 139 8.16 14.17 7.76
N ASP A 140 9.42 14.17 8.19
CA ASP A 140 10.54 14.62 7.37
C ASP A 140 10.68 13.81 6.07
N GLY A 141 10.87 14.49 4.95
CA GLY A 141 10.99 13.87 3.63
C GLY A 141 12.17 12.90 3.47
N SER A 142 13.19 12.99 4.32
CA SER A 142 14.30 12.02 4.38
C SER A 142 13.84 10.62 4.77
N LYS A 143 12.76 10.50 5.56
CA LYS A 143 12.16 9.22 5.97
C LYS A 143 11.24 8.60 4.92
N LEU A 144 10.96 9.32 3.82
CA LEU A 144 10.00 8.94 2.79
C LEU A 144 10.71 8.73 1.44
N LEU A 145 10.41 7.63 0.76
CA LEU A 145 10.85 7.36 -0.59
C LEU A 145 9.66 7.01 -1.48
N ARG A 146 9.49 7.70 -2.61
CA ARG A 146 8.51 7.37 -3.63
C ARG A 146 9.17 6.67 -4.81
N LEU A 147 8.70 5.48 -5.15
CA LEU A 147 9.14 4.70 -6.31
C LEU A 147 8.10 4.77 -7.45
N GLY A 148 8.58 4.57 -8.68
CA GLY A 148 7.81 4.74 -9.91
C GLY A 148 7.81 6.15 -10.46
N LYS A 149 7.27 6.32 -11.67
CA LYS A 149 7.19 7.62 -12.34
C LYS A 149 6.24 8.54 -11.56
N SER A 150 6.68 9.76 -11.27
CA SER A 150 5.79 10.79 -10.73
C SER A 150 4.74 11.13 -11.78
N SER A 151 3.47 11.19 -11.39
CA SER A 151 2.48 11.87 -12.23
C SER A 151 2.90 13.34 -12.34
N SER A 152 2.84 13.90 -13.55
CA SER A 152 3.34 15.25 -13.85
C SER A 152 2.63 16.40 -13.11
N GLY A 153 1.61 16.09 -12.29
CA GLY A 153 0.69 17.07 -11.70
C GLY A 153 1.01 17.56 -10.28
N ARG A 154 1.78 16.84 -9.45
CA ARG A 154 1.99 17.23 -8.04
C ARG A 154 3.46 17.42 -7.67
N LYS A 155 3.92 18.67 -7.80
CA LYS A 155 5.26 19.10 -7.35
C LYS A 155 5.56 18.78 -5.88
N VAL A 156 4.52 18.69 -5.03
CA VAL A 156 4.63 18.53 -3.56
C VAL A 156 5.34 17.24 -3.13
N VAL A 157 5.40 16.23 -3.98
CA VAL A 157 6.03 14.93 -3.66
C VAL A 157 7.16 14.58 -4.64
N ALA A 158 7.52 15.48 -5.55
CA ALA A 158 8.46 15.21 -6.63
C ALA A 158 9.90 14.96 -6.13
N ASP A 159 10.29 15.63 -5.05
CA ASP A 159 11.57 15.49 -4.39
C ASP A 159 11.68 14.22 -3.53
N LEU A 160 10.56 13.52 -3.27
CA LEU A 160 10.57 12.23 -2.56
C LEU A 160 11.01 11.07 -3.46
N THR A 161 11.11 11.29 -4.77
CA THR A 161 11.53 10.24 -5.72
C THR A 161 13.01 9.91 -5.60
N LEU A 162 13.39 8.67 -5.91
CA LEU A 162 14.80 8.26 -5.93
C LEU A 162 15.64 9.17 -6.86
N GLN A 163 15.11 9.48 -8.06
CA GLN A 163 15.78 10.35 -9.02
C GLN A 163 16.06 11.74 -8.45
N SER A 164 15.09 12.34 -7.75
CA SER A 164 15.27 13.65 -7.13
C SER A 164 16.23 13.62 -5.95
N LYS A 165 16.19 12.58 -5.10
CA LYS A 165 17.12 12.43 -3.96
C LYS A 165 18.57 12.22 -4.41
N LEU A 166 18.78 11.65 -5.61
CA LEU A 166 20.10 11.50 -6.22
C LEU A 166 20.55 12.72 -7.04
N LYS A 167 19.71 13.75 -7.17
CA LYS A 167 20.03 14.94 -7.96
C LYS A 167 21.19 15.69 -7.30
N GLY A 168 22.26 15.92 -8.06
CA GLY A 168 23.48 16.58 -7.58
C GLY A 168 24.57 15.61 -7.06
N ILE A 169 24.26 14.32 -6.91
CA ILE A 169 25.24 13.29 -6.56
C ILE A 169 25.86 12.75 -7.87
N THR A 170 27.10 13.16 -8.14
CA THR A 170 27.86 12.76 -9.34
C THR A 170 28.82 11.60 -9.07
N VAL A 171 29.45 11.60 -7.90
CA VAL A 171 30.37 10.54 -7.43
C VAL A 171 29.59 9.56 -6.56
N GLU A 172 29.88 8.25 -6.65
CA GLU A 172 29.27 7.19 -5.82
C GLU A 172 27.73 7.10 -5.85
N LYS A 173 27.12 7.52 -6.96
CA LYS A 173 25.66 7.52 -7.14
C LYS A 173 25.01 6.16 -6.85
N TYR A 174 25.66 5.05 -7.18
CA TYR A 174 25.18 3.70 -6.89
C TYR A 174 25.14 3.40 -5.39
N THR A 175 26.19 3.78 -4.65
CA THR A 175 26.27 3.64 -3.20
C THR A 175 25.17 4.47 -2.54
N ALA A 176 25.05 5.75 -2.92
CA ALA A 176 23.99 6.62 -2.43
C ALA A 176 22.58 6.07 -2.71
N ALA A 177 22.35 5.54 -3.92
CA ALA A 177 21.07 4.92 -4.28
C ALA A 177 20.78 3.70 -3.41
N ARG A 178 21.78 2.83 -3.18
CA ARG A 178 21.67 1.66 -2.32
C ARG A 178 21.36 2.06 -0.88
N ASP A 179 22.00 3.09 -0.35
CA ASP A 179 21.78 3.56 1.01
C ASP A 179 20.38 4.15 1.21
N ILE A 180 19.89 4.95 0.26
CA ILE A 180 18.51 5.45 0.27
C ILE A 180 17.53 4.27 0.23
N LEU A 181 17.72 3.36 -0.72
CA LEU A 181 16.84 2.19 -0.91
C LEU A 181 16.84 1.26 0.30
N LYS A 182 17.95 1.10 1.00
CA LYS A 182 18.07 0.25 2.18
C LYS A 182 17.52 0.92 3.43
N ASN A 183 17.85 2.19 3.66
CA ASN A 183 17.69 2.83 4.95
C ASN A 183 16.47 3.75 5.06
N THR A 184 15.81 4.12 3.96
CA THR A 184 14.59 4.95 4.06
C THR A 184 13.44 4.14 4.68
N PRO A 185 12.90 4.53 5.85
CA PRO A 185 11.93 3.72 6.60
C PRO A 185 10.62 3.46 5.85
N LEU A 186 10.07 4.47 5.17
CA LEU A 186 8.83 4.34 4.41
C LEU A 186 9.10 4.42 2.92
N VAL A 187 8.75 3.34 2.22
CA VAL A 187 8.78 3.27 0.75
C VAL A 187 7.35 3.24 0.23
N ALA A 188 7.04 4.11 -0.72
CA ALA A 188 5.73 4.29 -1.30
C ALA A 188 5.77 3.97 -2.80
N SER A 189 4.90 3.09 -3.29
CA SER A 189 4.82 2.74 -4.71
C SER A 189 3.38 2.40 -5.13
N THR A 190 3.13 2.21 -6.42
CA THR A 190 1.84 1.63 -6.85
C THR A 190 1.93 0.10 -6.83
N CYS A 191 0.81 -0.59 -6.61
CA CYS A 191 0.78 -2.06 -6.56
C CYS A 191 1.37 -2.69 -7.83
N HIS A 192 1.12 -2.07 -8.99
CA HIS A 192 1.62 -2.51 -10.29
C HIS A 192 3.12 -2.30 -10.50
N ASN A 193 3.75 -1.42 -9.71
CA ASN A 193 5.18 -1.13 -9.82
C ASN A 193 6.02 -2.01 -8.91
N VAL A 194 5.46 -2.50 -7.79
CA VAL A 194 6.15 -3.42 -6.85
C VAL A 194 6.82 -4.61 -7.53
N PRO A 195 6.14 -5.41 -8.38
CA PRO A 195 6.79 -6.58 -8.98
C PRO A 195 7.86 -6.23 -10.03
N ARG A 196 7.99 -4.96 -10.41
CA ARG A 196 8.95 -4.46 -11.41
C ARG A 196 10.17 -3.78 -10.77
N GLU A 197 10.09 -3.44 -9.50
CA GLU A 197 11.15 -2.72 -8.78
C GLU A 197 12.09 -3.72 -8.10
N LEU A 198 13.37 -3.67 -8.48
CA LEU A 198 14.42 -4.56 -7.98
C LEU A 198 14.54 -4.54 -6.45
N LEU A 199 14.22 -3.42 -5.79
CA LEU A 199 14.25 -3.27 -4.34
C LEU A 199 13.55 -4.43 -3.62
N PHE A 200 12.38 -4.82 -4.13
CA PHE A 200 11.49 -5.77 -3.47
C PHE A 200 11.96 -7.22 -3.62
N SER A 201 12.99 -7.48 -4.42
CA SER A 201 13.64 -8.80 -4.49
C SER A 201 14.56 -9.09 -3.30
N TRP A 202 14.99 -8.07 -2.55
CA TRP A 202 15.95 -8.23 -1.44
C TRP A 202 15.61 -7.45 -0.17
N ARG A 203 14.68 -6.49 -0.21
CA ARG A 203 14.23 -5.76 0.98
C ARG A 203 12.87 -6.27 1.44
N LYS A 204 12.77 -6.59 2.73
CA LYS A 204 11.52 -6.86 3.44
C LYS A 204 11.14 -5.67 4.32
N PHE A 205 9.87 -5.57 4.64
CA PHE A 205 9.27 -4.53 5.47
C PHE A 205 8.56 -5.16 6.66
N ASP A 206 8.45 -4.44 7.77
CA ASP A 206 7.67 -4.91 8.90
C ASP A 206 6.18 -4.90 8.55
N CYS A 207 5.74 -3.88 7.80
CA CYS A 207 4.33 -3.69 7.47
C CYS A 207 4.12 -3.24 6.02
N CYS A 208 3.17 -3.84 5.32
CA CYS A 208 2.63 -3.31 4.06
C CYS A 208 1.25 -2.68 4.30
N ILE A 209 1.01 -1.48 3.77
CA ILE A 209 -0.32 -0.87 3.74
C ILE A 209 -0.75 -0.74 2.28
N VAL A 210 -1.97 -1.16 1.99
CA VAL A 210 -2.58 -1.07 0.65
C VAL A 210 -3.81 -0.16 0.74
N ASP A 211 -3.74 1.05 0.18
CA ASP A 211 -4.92 1.90 -0.02
C ASP A 211 -5.62 1.53 -1.34
N GLU A 212 -6.93 1.74 -1.40
CA GLU A 212 -7.79 1.33 -2.52
C GLU A 212 -7.73 -0.18 -2.79
N ALA A 213 -7.53 -1.00 -1.75
CA ALA A 213 -7.33 -2.45 -1.88
C ALA A 213 -8.53 -3.17 -2.52
N SER A 214 -9.75 -2.64 -2.37
CA SER A 214 -10.95 -3.19 -3.01
C SER A 214 -10.99 -2.99 -4.53
N MET A 215 -10.16 -2.10 -5.07
CA MET A 215 -10.09 -1.80 -6.52
C MET A 215 -8.94 -2.54 -7.24
N VAL A 216 -8.16 -3.36 -6.52
CA VAL A 216 -6.97 -4.05 -7.06
C VAL A 216 -7.26 -5.54 -7.20
N LEU A 217 -6.90 -6.12 -8.35
CA LEU A 217 -6.95 -7.56 -8.55
C LEU A 217 -6.07 -8.27 -7.51
N GLU A 218 -6.61 -9.30 -6.87
CA GLU A 218 -5.90 -10.05 -5.82
C GLU A 218 -4.48 -10.49 -6.23
N PRO A 219 -4.25 -11.08 -7.43
CA PRO A 219 -2.91 -11.46 -7.85
C PRO A 219 -1.92 -10.30 -7.92
N VAL A 220 -2.37 -9.08 -8.16
CA VAL A 220 -1.48 -7.89 -8.20
C VAL A 220 -0.98 -7.57 -6.80
N LEU A 221 -1.84 -7.70 -5.77
CA LEU A 221 -1.48 -7.41 -4.38
C LEU A 221 -0.45 -8.38 -3.81
N LEU A 222 -0.44 -9.65 -4.24
CA LEU A 222 0.43 -10.69 -3.67
C LEU A 222 1.91 -10.27 -3.61
N SER A 223 2.40 -9.55 -4.62
CA SER A 223 3.78 -9.04 -4.64
C SER A 223 4.09 -8.06 -3.49
N SER A 224 3.15 -7.17 -3.16
CA SER A 224 3.26 -6.24 -2.03
C SER A 224 3.20 -6.97 -0.69
N LEU A 225 2.35 -7.99 -0.57
CA LEU A 225 2.17 -8.74 0.68
C LEU A 225 3.35 -9.67 0.98
N ALA A 226 3.96 -10.23 -0.06
CA ALA A 226 5.11 -11.14 0.04
C ALA A 226 6.37 -10.45 0.57
N VAL A 227 6.45 -9.11 0.51
CA VAL A 227 7.62 -8.35 0.96
C VAL A 227 7.43 -7.69 2.33
N ALA A 228 6.35 -8.00 3.04
CA ALA A 228 6.14 -7.54 4.41
C ALA A 228 5.84 -8.70 5.37
N SER A 229 6.10 -8.52 6.66
CA SER A 229 5.74 -9.50 7.71
C SER A 229 4.23 -9.54 7.96
N ARG A 230 3.59 -8.37 7.95
CA ARG A 230 2.13 -8.20 8.10
C ARG A 230 1.59 -7.17 7.12
N PHE A 231 0.28 -7.14 6.93
CA PHE A 231 -0.34 -6.23 5.97
C PHE A 231 -1.64 -5.59 6.46
N ILE A 232 -1.92 -4.38 6.00
CA ILE A 232 -3.15 -3.66 6.30
C ILE A 232 -3.79 -3.30 4.97
N LEU A 233 -5.00 -3.78 4.74
CA LEU A 233 -5.77 -3.47 3.54
C LEU A 233 -6.81 -2.41 3.88
N VAL A 234 -6.80 -1.31 3.13
CA VAL A 234 -7.75 -0.21 3.29
C VAL A 234 -8.57 -0.10 2.02
N GLY A 235 -9.90 -0.13 2.15
CA GLY A 235 -10.78 -0.20 1.01
C GLY A 235 -12.24 0.07 1.33
N ASP A 236 -13.07 -0.16 0.33
CA ASP A 236 -14.53 -0.17 0.46
C ASP A 236 -15.08 -1.19 -0.55
N ALA A 237 -15.58 -2.32 -0.05
CA ALA A 237 -16.13 -3.38 -0.88
C ALA A 237 -17.48 -3.00 -1.52
N HIS A 238 -18.12 -1.93 -1.04
CA HIS A 238 -19.39 -1.41 -1.58
C HIS A 238 -19.20 -0.40 -2.71
N GLN A 239 -17.94 -0.02 -3.01
CA GLN A 239 -17.60 0.86 -4.11
C GLN A 239 -17.14 0.05 -5.34
N LEU A 240 -16.24 0.61 -6.15
CA LEU A 240 -15.77 -0.01 -7.37
C LEU A 240 -14.93 -1.26 -7.05
N ALA A 241 -15.30 -2.37 -7.68
CA ALA A 241 -14.49 -3.58 -7.75
C ALA A 241 -13.31 -3.40 -8.74
N PRO A 242 -12.33 -4.32 -8.76
CA PRO A 242 -11.30 -4.36 -9.79
C PRO A 242 -11.92 -4.47 -11.19
N ILE A 243 -11.34 -3.77 -12.16
CA ILE A 243 -11.85 -3.77 -13.54
C ILE A 243 -11.47 -5.09 -14.22
N VAL A 244 -12.47 -5.90 -14.56
CA VAL A 244 -12.33 -7.12 -15.35
C VAL A 244 -13.16 -6.97 -16.63
N GLN A 245 -12.48 -6.93 -17.78
CA GLN A 245 -13.14 -6.70 -19.08
C GLN A 245 -13.94 -7.92 -19.57
N ASN A 246 -13.47 -9.13 -19.25
CA ASN A 246 -14.12 -10.36 -19.65
C ASN A 246 -15.20 -10.74 -18.63
N SER A 247 -16.47 -10.74 -19.04
CA SER A 247 -17.61 -11.02 -18.16
C SER A 247 -17.52 -12.40 -17.50
N LYS A 248 -17.13 -13.43 -18.26
CA LYS A 248 -16.96 -14.79 -17.73
C LYS A 248 -15.92 -14.83 -16.61
N CYS A 249 -14.77 -14.18 -16.78
CA CYS A 249 -13.76 -14.11 -15.72
C CYS A 249 -14.27 -13.34 -14.49
N ALA A 250 -15.06 -12.29 -14.69
CA ALA A 250 -15.66 -11.55 -13.59
C ALA A 250 -16.65 -12.42 -12.80
N GLU A 251 -17.52 -13.16 -13.49
CA GLU A 251 -18.47 -14.12 -12.92
C GLU A 251 -17.77 -15.28 -12.19
N GLU A 252 -16.62 -15.73 -12.69
CA GLU A 252 -15.77 -16.75 -12.05
C GLU A 252 -14.95 -16.21 -10.86
N GLY A 253 -15.16 -14.95 -10.46
CA GLY A 253 -14.61 -14.37 -9.23
C GLY A 253 -13.36 -13.51 -9.41
N MET A 254 -12.90 -13.25 -10.63
CA MET A 254 -11.73 -12.37 -10.87
C MET A 254 -11.97 -10.92 -10.42
N ALA A 255 -13.24 -10.50 -10.34
CA ALA A 255 -13.64 -9.19 -9.84
C ALA A 255 -13.78 -9.14 -8.31
N VAL A 256 -13.63 -10.26 -7.61
CA VAL A 256 -13.66 -10.27 -6.14
C VAL A 256 -12.27 -9.88 -5.64
N SER A 257 -12.19 -8.78 -4.91
CA SER A 257 -10.90 -8.30 -4.37
C SER A 257 -10.45 -9.14 -3.17
N LEU A 258 -9.13 -9.13 -2.90
CA LEU A 258 -8.62 -9.75 -1.67
C LEU A 258 -9.19 -9.10 -0.40
N PHE A 259 -9.40 -7.77 -0.45
CA PHE A 259 -10.02 -7.03 0.64
C PHE A 259 -11.39 -7.60 0.97
N GLU A 260 -12.23 -7.82 -0.03
CA GLU A 260 -13.57 -8.39 0.10
C GLU A 260 -13.53 -9.83 0.63
N ARG A 261 -12.69 -10.70 0.06
CA ARG A 261 -12.56 -12.10 0.50
C ARG A 261 -12.20 -12.22 1.98
N LEU A 262 -11.24 -11.43 2.45
CA LEU A 262 -10.77 -11.50 3.83
C LEU A 262 -11.78 -10.93 4.85
N GLN A 263 -12.86 -10.26 4.41
CA GLN A 263 -13.91 -9.76 5.30
C GLN A 263 -14.71 -10.88 6.00
N ILE A 264 -14.50 -12.15 5.61
CA ILE A 264 -15.03 -13.29 6.36
C ILE A 264 -14.53 -13.29 7.83
N HIS A 265 -13.31 -12.77 8.07
CA HIS A 265 -12.73 -12.66 9.40
C HIS A 265 -13.09 -11.33 10.06
N LYS A 266 -14.30 -11.26 10.64
CA LYS A 266 -14.85 -10.04 11.25
C LYS A 266 -13.99 -9.42 12.35
N ASN A 267 -13.21 -10.22 13.08
CA ASN A 267 -12.31 -9.72 14.12
C ASN A 267 -11.17 -8.85 13.58
N ALA A 268 -10.83 -8.98 12.29
CA ALA A 268 -9.81 -8.16 11.65
C ALA A 268 -10.39 -6.95 10.90
N LEU A 269 -11.72 -6.82 10.82
CA LEU A 269 -12.42 -5.78 10.06
C LEU A 269 -12.82 -4.61 10.96
N HIS A 270 -12.37 -3.41 10.60
CA HIS A 270 -12.71 -2.16 11.27
C HIS A 270 -13.33 -1.19 10.28
N SER A 271 -14.63 -0.90 10.44
CA SER A 271 -15.37 -0.01 9.55
C SER A 271 -15.41 1.43 10.08
N LEU A 272 -15.09 2.39 9.22
CA LEU A 272 -15.17 3.84 9.46
C LEU A 272 -16.50 4.35 8.91
N VAL A 273 -17.50 4.45 9.77
CA VAL A 273 -18.90 4.76 9.44
C VAL A 273 -19.15 6.27 9.44
N SER A 274 -18.47 7.00 10.32
CA SER A 274 -18.61 8.44 10.44
C SER A 274 -18.10 9.17 9.19
N GLN A 275 -18.95 9.96 8.51
CA GLN A 275 -18.63 10.68 7.27
C GLN A 275 -18.55 12.21 7.45
N TYR A 276 -17.65 12.86 6.71
CA TYR A 276 -17.34 14.30 6.83
C TYR A 276 -17.42 15.07 5.50
N ARG A 277 -18.04 14.50 4.46
CA ARG A 277 -18.06 15.09 3.11
C ARG A 277 -19.45 15.57 2.68
N MET A 278 -20.49 14.81 3.03
CA MET A 278 -21.87 15.09 2.64
C MET A 278 -22.55 15.92 3.73
N ASN A 279 -23.26 16.96 3.30
CA ASN A 279 -24.14 17.73 4.19
C ASN A 279 -25.28 16.83 4.68
N ARG A 280 -25.83 17.15 5.86
CA ARG A 280 -27.04 16.51 6.37
C ARG A 280 -28.27 17.03 5.63
#